data_AF-A0A9E6D3Z3-F1
#
_entry.id   AF-A0A9E6D3Z3-F1
#
_cell.length_a   1.000
_cell.length_b   1.000
_cell.length_c   1.000
_cell.angle_alpha   90.00
_cell.angle_beta   90.00
_cell.angle_gamma   90.00
#
_symmetry.space_group_name_H-M   'P 1'
#
loop_
_entity.id
_entity.type
_entity.pdbx_description
1 polymer ?
#
loop_
_entity_poly.entity_id
_entity_poly.type
_entity_poly.pdbx_seq_one_letter_code
_entity_poly.pdbx_strand_id
1 'polypeptide(L)'
;MITYNNTLIEYFKADDTQFKKYVNQMFEESRLSSFIEYLEGFFKTIGIVSTNILPIDTRKWMSYYELSEDNLFSKKADRTLSNEYPVSRKEAEDKLAENIIELLSVVDMSEVNNRIN
;
A
#
# COMPACT_ATOMS: atom_id res chain seq x y z
N MET A 1 5.34 10.86 5.07
CA MET A 1 5.21 9.40 5.20
C MET A 1 6.58 8.79 4.95
N ILE A 2 7.58 9.17 5.76
CA ILE A 2 8.97 8.75 5.51
C ILE A 2 9.13 7.28 5.90
N THR A 3 8.65 6.93 7.10
CA THR A 3 8.75 5.57 7.62
C THR A 3 7.91 4.60 6.80
N TYR A 4 6.67 4.98 6.47
CA TYR A 4 5.80 4.18 5.60
C TYR A 4 6.45 3.87 4.24
N ASN A 5 6.98 4.90 3.55
CA ASN A 5 7.64 4.73 2.25
C ASN A 5 8.86 3.81 2.35
N ASN A 6 9.70 4.01 3.37
CA ASN A 6 10.88 3.16 3.58
C ASN A 6 10.49 1.70 3.81
N THR A 7 9.48 1.45 4.64
CA THR A 7 9.00 0.08 4.91
C THR A 7 8.49 -0.61 3.65
N LEU A 8 7.74 0.10 2.79
CA LEU A 8 7.30 -0.45 1.51
C LEU A 8 8.48 -0.73 0.57
N ILE A 9 9.44 0.18 0.47
CA ILE A 9 10.66 -0.04 -0.33
C ILE A 9 11.40 -1.30 0.15
N GLU A 10 11.61 -1.44 1.46
CA GLU A 10 12.27 -2.62 2.03
C GLU A 10 11.50 -3.91 1.74
N TYR A 11 10.16 -3.88 1.80
CA TYR A 11 9.33 -5.05 1.48
C TYR A 11 9.53 -5.55 0.05
N PHE A 12 9.63 -4.65 -0.93
CA PHE A 12 9.81 -4.99 -2.35
C PHE A 12 11.26 -5.29 -2.75
N LYS A 13 12.26 -4.90 -1.95
CA LYS A 13 13.69 -5.16 -2.23
C LYS A 13 14.07 -6.64 -2.33
N ALA A 14 13.43 -7.50 -1.53
CA ALA A 14 13.82 -8.91 -1.46
C ALA A 14 13.46 -9.71 -2.72
N ASP A 15 12.57 -9.18 -3.55
CA ASP A 15 12.14 -9.75 -4.84
C ASP A 15 11.87 -11.28 -4.82
N ASP A 16 11.32 -11.75 -3.69
CA ASP A 16 11.28 -13.16 -3.31
C ASP A 16 9.97 -13.86 -3.70
N THR A 17 8.98 -13.08 -4.16
CA THR A 17 7.68 -13.58 -4.62
C THR A 17 7.44 -13.17 -6.08
N GLN A 18 6.60 -13.94 -6.79
CA GLN A 18 6.22 -13.60 -8.17
C GLN A 18 5.54 -12.21 -8.25
N PHE A 19 4.74 -11.86 -7.24
CA PHE A 19 4.12 -10.55 -7.13
C PHE A 19 5.15 -9.42 -7.05
N LYS A 20 6.14 -9.52 -6.15
CA LYS A 20 7.19 -8.50 -6.04
C LYS A 20 8.04 -8.38 -7.31
N LYS A 21 8.37 -9.51 -7.94
CA LYS A 21 9.07 -9.57 -9.24
C LYS A 21 8.34 -8.81 -10.31
N TYR A 22 7.04 -9.06 -10.40
CA TYR A 22 6.18 -8.37 -11.35
C TYR A 22 6.16 -6.86 -11.08
N VAL A 23 5.94 -6.45 -9.83
CA VAL A 23 5.88 -5.03 -9.46
C VAL A 23 7.21 -4.31 -9.76
N ASN A 24 8.35 -4.93 -9.45
CA ASN A 24 9.68 -4.40 -9.74
C ASN A 24 9.96 -4.31 -11.25
N GLN A 25 9.63 -5.35 -12.02
CA GLN A 25 9.78 -5.33 -13.48
C GLN A 25 8.91 -4.23 -14.11
N MET A 26 7.64 -4.13 -13.71
CA MET A 26 6.72 -3.11 -14.22
C MET A 26 7.17 -1.69 -13.83
N PHE A 27 7.81 -1.51 -12.68
CA PHE A 27 8.45 -0.25 -12.33
C PHE A 27 9.58 0.12 -13.31
N GLU A 28 10.48 -0.82 -13.61
CA GLU A 28 11.56 -0.60 -14.59
C GLU A 28 11.00 -0.24 -15.97
N GLU A 29 9.92 -0.90 -16.39
CA GLU A 29 9.24 -0.64 -17.66
C GLU A 29 8.50 0.72 -17.69
N SER A 30 7.98 1.18 -16.55
CA SER A 30 7.23 2.44 -16.43
C SER A 30 8.08 3.70 -16.70
N ARG A 31 9.42 3.60 -16.58
CA ARG A 31 10.38 4.72 -16.67
C ARG A 31 10.15 5.84 -15.65
N LEU A 32 9.38 5.59 -14.60
CA LEU A 32 9.26 6.52 -13.48
C LEU A 32 10.56 6.55 -12.68
N SER A 33 10.93 7.73 -12.17
CA SER A 33 12.15 7.90 -11.37
C SER A 33 11.95 7.57 -9.89
N SER A 34 10.70 7.44 -9.44
CA SER A 34 10.32 7.20 -8.05
C SER A 34 9.52 5.90 -7.92
N PHE A 35 10.07 4.94 -7.18
CA PHE A 35 9.37 3.68 -6.89
C PHE A 35 8.08 3.90 -6.09
N ILE A 36 8.07 4.88 -5.18
CA ILE A 36 6.88 5.22 -4.41
C ILE A 36 5.78 5.80 -5.29
N GLU A 37 6.14 6.68 -6.23
CA GLU A 37 5.17 7.23 -7.18
C GLU A 37 4.55 6.13 -8.05
N TYR A 38 5.38 5.19 -8.49
CA TYR A 38 4.90 3.99 -9.19
C TYR A 38 3.96 3.15 -8.30
N LEU A 39 4.34 2.87 -7.05
CA LEU A 39 3.50 2.10 -6.12
C LEU A 39 2.16 2.79 -5.86
N GLU A 40 2.10 4.11 -5.75
CA GLU A 40 0.83 4.84 -5.59
C GLU A 40 -0.10 4.64 -6.81
N GLY A 41 0.45 4.59 -8.02
CA GLY A 41 -0.30 4.24 -9.23
C GLY A 41 -0.76 2.79 -9.22
N PHE A 42 0.16 1.87 -8.91
CA PHE A 42 -0.12 0.44 -8.85
C PHE A 42 -1.19 0.08 -7.80
N PHE A 43 -1.13 0.72 -6.63
CA PHE A 43 -2.12 0.58 -5.56
C PHE A 43 -3.54 0.90 -6.02
N LYS A 44 -3.72 1.92 -6.87
CA LYS A 44 -5.03 2.23 -7.45
C LYS A 44 -5.51 1.11 -8.37
N THR A 45 -4.62 0.51 -9.17
CA THR A 45 -4.96 -0.61 -10.06
C THR A 45 -5.55 -1.78 -9.27
N ILE A 46 -4.97 -2.12 -8.12
CA ILE A 46 -5.45 -3.22 -7.27
C ILE A 46 -6.58 -2.82 -6.31
N GLY A 47 -7.02 -1.56 -6.34
CA GLY A 47 -8.19 -1.05 -5.61
C GLY A 47 -7.90 -0.41 -4.26
N ILE A 48 -6.66 -0.04 -3.95
CA ILE A 48 -6.32 0.86 -2.83
C ILE A 48 -6.36 2.29 -3.37
N VAL A 49 -7.41 3.04 -3.02
CA VAL A 49 -7.64 4.38 -3.58
C VAL A 49 -6.96 5.48 -2.78
N SER A 50 -6.75 5.27 -1.48
CA SER A 50 -6.01 6.20 -0.64
C SER A 50 -5.32 5.52 0.53
N THR A 51 -4.18 6.09 0.94
CA THR A 51 -3.52 5.81 2.22
C THR A 51 -3.20 7.14 2.88
N ASN A 52 -3.42 7.27 4.18
CA ASN A 52 -3.29 8.57 4.84
C ASN A 52 -2.92 8.45 6.32
N ILE A 53 -2.31 9.51 6.84
CA ILE A 53 -1.99 9.70 8.26
C ILE A 53 -2.51 11.07 8.69
N LEU A 54 -3.49 11.07 9.57
CA LEU A 54 -4.15 12.26 10.09
C LEU A 54 -3.67 12.57 11.52
N PRO A 55 -3.31 13.83 11.83
CA PRO A 55 -3.13 14.26 13.21
C PRO A 55 -4.50 14.36 13.90
N ILE A 56 -4.61 13.75 15.09
CA ILE A 56 -5.77 13.89 15.99
C ILE A 56 -5.51 14.93 17.07
N ASP A 57 -4.24 15.05 17.50
CA ASP A 57 -3.73 16.08 18.40
C ASP A 57 -2.22 16.30 18.10
N THR A 58 -1.60 17.29 18.73
CA THR A 58 -0.19 17.69 18.62
C THR A 58 0.83 16.55 18.60
N ARG A 59 0.55 15.44 19.29
CA ARG A 59 1.43 14.27 19.38
C ARG A 59 0.74 12.94 19.10
N LYS A 60 -0.43 12.96 18.47
CA LYS A 60 -1.25 11.77 18.27
C LYS A 60 -1.79 11.71 16.85
N TRP A 61 -1.60 10.56 16.22
CA TRP A 61 -1.96 10.32 14.82
C TRP A 61 -2.79 9.06 14.68
N MET A 62 -3.66 9.07 13.67
CA MET A 62 -4.38 7.91 13.16
C MET A 62 -4.03 7.74 11.69
N SER A 63 -3.93 6.51 11.23
CA SER A 63 -3.74 6.18 9.84
C SER A 63 -4.88 5.30 9.32
N TYR A 64 -5.10 5.37 8.02
CA TYR A 64 -6.12 4.57 7.35
C TYR A 64 -5.72 4.32 5.89
N TYR A 65 -6.34 3.31 5.32
CA TYR A 65 -6.42 3.14 3.87
C TYR A 65 -7.88 3.05 3.45
N GLU A 66 -8.15 3.29 2.18
CA GLU A 66 -9.48 3.22 1.60
C GLU A 66 -9.44 2.32 0.38
N LEU A 67 -10.46 1.45 0.26
CA LEU A 67 -10.60 0.51 -0.84
C LEU A 67 -11.75 0.93 -1.76
N SER A 68 -11.59 0.68 -3.07
CA SER A 68 -12.67 0.81 -4.04
C SER A 68 -13.65 -0.37 -3.99
N GLU A 69 -14.84 -0.22 -4.55
CA GLU A 69 -15.86 -1.29 -4.68
C GLU A 69 -15.36 -2.49 -5.46
N ASP A 70 -14.49 -2.26 -6.42
CA ASP A 70 -13.91 -3.27 -7.27
C ASP A 70 -12.56 -3.79 -6.75
N ASN A 71 -12.15 -3.55 -5.51
CA ASN A 71 -10.81 -3.95 -5.06
C ASN A 71 -10.51 -5.47 -5.19
N LEU A 72 -9.23 -5.81 -5.40
CA LEU A 72 -8.78 -7.19 -5.58
C LEU A 72 -8.68 -8.01 -4.28
N PHE A 73 -9.01 -7.42 -3.13
CA PHE A 73 -8.85 -8.07 -1.82
C PHE A 73 -10.13 -8.76 -1.34
N SER A 74 -11.21 -8.73 -2.13
CA SER A 74 -12.54 -9.21 -1.72
C SER A 74 -13.02 -8.61 -0.40
N LYS A 75 -12.55 -7.39 -0.08
CA LYS A 75 -12.94 -6.65 1.13
C LYS A 75 -14.01 -5.61 0.80
N LYS A 76 -14.79 -5.22 1.80
CA LYS A 76 -15.77 -4.14 1.67
C LYS A 76 -15.03 -2.84 1.30
N ALA A 77 -15.57 -2.11 0.33
CA ALA A 77 -15.15 -0.74 0.03
C ALA A 77 -15.49 0.17 1.21
N ASP A 78 -14.48 0.51 1.98
CA ASP A 78 -14.63 1.37 3.14
C ASP A 78 -13.26 1.95 3.54
N ARG A 79 -13.31 2.95 4.39
CA ARG A 79 -12.14 3.44 5.11
C ARG A 79 -11.82 2.47 6.24
N THR A 80 -10.65 1.85 6.18
CA THR A 80 -10.16 0.96 7.24
C THR A 80 -9.06 1.66 8.02
N LEU A 81 -9.28 1.84 9.33
CA LEU A 81 -8.27 2.35 10.25
C LEU A 81 -7.13 1.34 10.36
N SER A 82 -5.89 1.84 10.32
CA SER A 82 -4.71 1.00 10.51
C SER A 82 -4.25 0.91 11.96
N ASN A 83 -4.79 1.76 12.83
CA ASN A 83 -4.57 1.70 14.26
C ASN A 83 -5.88 1.99 15.00
N GLU A 84 -6.15 1.24 16.07
CA GLU A 84 -7.42 1.34 16.83
C GLU A 84 -7.49 2.58 17.72
N TYR A 85 -6.35 3.07 18.20
CA TYR A 85 -6.23 4.22 19.09
C TYR A 85 -5.13 5.17 18.60
N PRO A 86 -5.17 6.49 18.91
CA PRO A 86 -4.16 7.43 18.44
C PRO A 86 -2.75 7.13 18.97
N VAL A 87 -1.78 7.06 18.06
CA VAL A 87 -0.39 6.64 18.32
C VAL A 87 0.61 7.74 17.94
N SER A 88 1.91 7.48 18.13
CA SER A 88 2.95 8.37 17.59
C SER A 88 2.90 8.40 16.06
N ARG A 89 3.42 9.47 15.44
CA ARG A 89 3.43 9.58 13.97
C ARG A 89 4.11 8.37 13.33
N LYS A 90 5.31 8.02 13.82
CA LYS A 90 6.09 6.88 13.31
C LYS A 90 5.28 5.58 13.39
N GLU A 91 4.67 5.31 14.54
CA GLU A 91 3.85 4.10 14.74
C GLU A 91 2.62 4.09 13.83
N ALA A 92 1.99 5.24 13.56
CA ALA A 92 0.90 5.31 12.58
C ALA A 92 1.38 5.00 11.15
N GLU A 93 2.59 5.45 10.79
CA GLU A 93 3.22 5.12 9.50
C GLU A 93 3.58 3.62 9.41
N ASP A 94 4.14 3.04 10.48
CA ASP A 94 4.50 1.62 10.58
C ASP A 94 3.25 0.73 10.42
N LYS A 95 2.20 0.98 11.22
CA LYS A 95 0.96 0.20 11.17
C LYS A 95 0.25 0.28 9.83
N LEU A 96 0.30 1.45 9.18
CA LEU A 96 -0.25 1.59 7.84
C LEU A 96 0.54 0.74 6.84
N ALA A 97 1.87 0.76 6.89
CA ALA A 97 2.70 -0.05 6.00
C ALA A 97 2.46 -1.55 6.21
N GLU A 98 2.38 -2.00 7.47
CA GLU A 98 2.07 -3.39 7.84
C GLU A 98 0.75 -3.86 7.22
N ASN A 99 -0.32 -3.07 7.38
CA ASN A 99 -1.62 -3.41 6.82
C ASN A 99 -1.64 -3.42 5.29
N ILE A 100 -0.95 -2.48 4.64
CA ILE A 100 -0.80 -2.51 3.18
C ILE A 100 -0.05 -3.78 2.77
N ILE A 101 1.06 -4.12 3.42
CA ILE A 101 1.83 -5.34 3.13
C ILE A 101 0.96 -6.60 3.30
N GLU A 102 0.14 -6.66 4.34
CA GLU A 102 -0.79 -7.77 4.55
C GLU A 102 -1.79 -7.89 3.40
N LEU A 103 -2.38 -6.78 2.93
CA LEU A 103 -3.23 -6.77 1.73
C LEU A 103 -2.49 -7.28 0.50
N LEU A 104 -1.25 -6.82 0.28
CA LEU A 104 -0.44 -7.23 -0.87
C LEU A 104 -0.09 -8.73 -0.84
N SER A 105 0.02 -9.32 0.35
CA SER A 105 0.38 -10.74 0.52
C SER A 105 -0.69 -11.71 0.01
N VAL A 106 -1.92 -11.24 -0.17
CA VAL A 106 -3.07 -12.05 -0.63
C VAL A 106 -3.51 -11.73 -2.06
N VAL A 107 -2.78 -10.86 -2.77
CA VAL A 107 -3.13 -10.47 -4.14
C VAL A 107 -2.91 -11.64 -5.10
N ASP A 108 -3.96 -11.99 -5.84
CA ASP A 108 -3.87 -12.97 -6.93
C ASP A 108 -3.28 -12.32 -8.20
N MET A 109 -2.16 -12.85 -8.67
CA MET A 109 -1.49 -12.38 -9.88
C MET A 109 -2.33 -12.52 -11.15
N SER A 110 -3.23 -13.50 -11.21
CA SER A 110 -4.13 -13.67 -12.36
C SER A 110 -5.09 -12.48 -12.48
N GLU A 111 -5.63 -12.01 -11.35
CA GLU A 111 -6.51 -10.85 -11.28
C GLU A 111 -5.77 -9.54 -11.61
N VAL A 112 -4.52 -9.40 -11.16
CA VAL A 112 -3.67 -8.25 -11.51
C VAL A 112 -3.46 -8.15 -13.02
N ASN A 113 -3.12 -9.27 -13.66
CA ASN A 113 -2.92 -9.32 -15.11
C ASN A 113 -4.20 -8.99 -15.89
N ASN A 114 -5.38 -9.38 -15.39
CA ASN A 114 -6.66 -9.05 -16.03
C ASN A 114 -6.99 -7.55 -15.99
N ARG A 115 -6.41 -6.77 -15.08
CA ARG A 115 -6.63 -5.32 -15.00
C ARG A 115 -5.68 -4.49 -15.84
N ILE A 116 -4.49 -5.02 -16.09
CA ILE A 116 -3.40 -4.30 -16.74
C ILE A 116 -3.38 -4.56 -18.26
N ASN A 117 -3.97 -5.66 -18.72
CA ASN A 117 -4.18 -5.97 -20.14
C ASN A 117 -5.52 -5.44 -20.67
#